data_AF-A0AB38YSR4-F1
#
_entry.id   AF-A0AB38YSR4-F1
#
_cell.length_a   1.000
_cell.length_b   1.000
_cell.length_c   1.000
_cell.angle_alpha   90.00
_cell.angle_beta   90.00
_cell.angle_gamma   90.00
#
_symmetry.space_group_name_H-M   'P 1'
#
loop_
_entity.id
_entity.type
_entity.pdbx_description
1 polymer ?
#
loop_
_entity_poly.entity_id
_entity_poly.type
_entity_poly.pdbx_seq_one_letter_code
_entity_poly.pdbx_strand_id
1 'polypeptide(L)'
;MGTLTERQKIILECVIAMNKEGFNPSTWQVFRRITNQGHEITEKQIAYDLGVIIRTKGTGVYSMKLGSNPKNWIYQESMAEEV
;
A
#
# COMPACT_ATOMS: atom_id res chain seq x y z
N MET A 1 7.24 12.45 13.81
CA MET A 1 6.95 11.73 12.55
C MET A 1 7.27 10.28 12.80
N GLY A 2 6.28 9.37 12.70
CA GLY A 2 6.55 7.95 12.87
C GLY A 2 7.22 7.42 11.62
N THR A 3 8.46 6.97 11.73
CA THR A 3 9.16 6.25 10.66
C THR A 3 8.42 4.95 10.37
N LEU A 4 8.13 4.66 9.10
CA LEU A 4 7.52 3.40 8.70
C LEU A 4 8.44 2.24 9.10
N THR A 5 7.85 1.17 9.63
CA THR A 5 8.58 -0.08 9.86
C THR A 5 9.01 -0.71 8.53
N GLU A 6 9.98 -1.62 8.57
CA GLU A 6 10.46 -2.29 7.35
C GLU A 6 9.34 -3.01 6.60
N ARG A 7 8.45 -3.68 7.34
CA ARG A 7 7.27 -4.34 6.76
C ARG A 7 6.35 -3.34 6.05
N GLN A 8 6.16 -2.15 6.63
CA GLN A 8 5.35 -1.09 6.03
C GLN A 8 6.01 -0.49 4.80
N LYS A 9 7.35 -0.38 4.76
CA LYS A 9 8.09 0.07 3.57
C LYS A 9 7.93 -0.92 2.42
N ILE A 10 8.10 -2.22 2.66
CA ILE A 10 7.87 -3.28 1.66
C ILE A 10 6.45 -3.18 1.07
N ILE A 11 5.45 -2.99 1.93
CA ILE A 11 4.05 -2.84 1.51
C ILE A 11 3.84 -1.56 0.70
N LEU A 12 4.41 -0.44 1.15
CA LEU A 12 4.34 0.85 0.45
C LEU A 12 4.97 0.76 -0.94
N GLU A 13 6.18 0.22 -1.04
CA GLU A 13 6.90 0.02 -2.31
C GLU A 13 6.09 -0.86 -3.27
N CYS A 14 5.47 -1.93 -2.76
CA CYS A 14 4.59 -2.76 -3.55
C CYS A 14 3.38 -1.97 -4.11
N VAL A 15 2.72 -1.14 -3.30
CA VAL A 15 1.61 -0.30 -3.77
C VAL A 15 2.08 0.71 -4.81
N ILE A 16 3.22 1.37 -4.60
CA ILE A 16 3.81 2.32 -5.54
C ILE A 16 4.11 1.64 -6.88
N ALA A 17 4.79 0.50 -6.85
CA ALA A 17 5.14 -0.25 -8.05
C ALA A 17 3.89 -0.64 -8.85
N MET A 18 2.88 -1.21 -8.19
CA MET A 18 1.63 -1.59 -8.84
C MET A 18 0.88 -0.38 -9.44
N ASN A 19 0.90 0.78 -8.77
CA ASN A 19 0.32 2.01 -9.31
C ASN A 19 1.09 2.53 -10.53
N LYS A 20 2.43 2.48 -10.51
CA LYS A 20 3.28 2.85 -11.66
C LYS A 20 3.09 1.88 -12.84
N GLU A 21 2.74 0.62 -12.57
CA GLU A 21 2.33 -0.37 -13.57
C GLU A 21 0.88 -0.15 -14.10
N GLY A 22 0.14 0.82 -13.55
CA GLY A 22 -1.22 1.18 -13.98
C GLY A 22 -2.35 0.48 -13.20
N PHE A 23 -2.05 -0.23 -12.12
CA PHE A 23 -3.05 -0.89 -11.27
C PHE A 23 -3.47 -0.03 -10.08
N ASN A 24 -4.74 -0.15 -9.67
CA ASN A 24 -5.23 0.36 -8.39
C ASN A 24 -5.49 -0.83 -7.45
N PRO A 25 -4.46 -1.37 -6.78
CA PRO A 25 -4.56 -2.67 -6.12
C PRO A 25 -5.48 -2.65 -4.90
N SER A 26 -6.22 -3.72 -4.72
CA SER A 26 -6.86 -4.09 -3.45
C SER A 26 -5.86 -4.73 -2.49
N THR A 27 -6.23 -4.85 -1.21
CA THR A 27 -5.40 -5.53 -0.18
C THR A 27 -4.98 -6.93 -0.60
N TRP A 28 -5.90 -7.72 -1.17
CA TRP A 28 -5.63 -9.08 -1.62
C TRP A 28 -4.60 -9.12 -2.77
N GLN A 29 -4.65 -8.16 -3.69
CA GLN A 29 -3.69 -8.08 -4.78
C GLN A 29 -2.29 -7.70 -4.29
N VAL A 30 -2.19 -6.80 -3.31
CA VAL A 30 -0.93 -6.48 -2.62
C VAL A 30 -0.38 -7.72 -1.92
N PHE A 31 -1.22 -8.44 -1.16
CA PHE A 31 -0.86 -9.71 -0.52
C PHE A 31 -0.30 -10.73 -1.50
N ARG A 32 -0.97 -10.93 -2.64
CA ARG A 32 -0.53 -11.86 -3.67
C ARG A 32 0.83 -11.46 -4.27
N ARG A 33 1.04 -10.17 -4.55
CA ARG A 33 2.30 -9.65 -5.12
C ARG A 33 3.46 -9.83 -4.14
N ILE A 34 3.27 -9.46 -2.87
CA ILE A 34 4.26 -9.59 -1.79
C ILE A 34 4.61 -11.06 -1.52
N THR A 35 3.61 -11.93 -1.46
CA THR A 35 3.84 -13.38 -1.27
C THR A 35 4.63 -13.97 -2.44
N ASN A 36 4.32 -13.57 -3.68
CA ASN A 36 5.07 -14.00 -4.86
C ASN A 36 6.52 -13.49 -4.89
N GLN A 37 6.84 -12.44 -4.13
CA GLN A 37 8.20 -11.93 -3.92
C GLN A 37 8.95 -12.68 -2.80
N GLY A 38 8.31 -13.67 -2.16
CA GLY A 38 8.90 -14.49 -1.10
C GLY A 38 8.77 -13.91 0.30
N HIS A 39 8.00 -12.83 0.48
CA HIS A 39 7.77 -12.25 1.81
C HIS A 39 6.63 -12.97 2.54
N GLU A 40 6.91 -13.44 3.75
CA GLU A 40 5.92 -14.07 4.64
C GLU A 40 5.12 -13.03 5.44
N ILE A 41 4.26 -12.28 4.75
CA ILE A 41 3.38 -11.29 5.36
C ILE A 41 1.92 -11.68 5.11
N THR A 42 1.15 -11.85 6.18
CA THR A 42 -0.27 -12.24 6.07
C THR A 42 -1.12 -11.10 5.50
N GLU A 43 -2.22 -11.44 4.82
CA GLU A 43 -3.18 -10.44 4.34
C GLU A 43 -3.70 -9.53 5.46
N LYS A 44 -3.90 -10.07 6.67
CA LYS A 44 -4.33 -9.31 7.85
C LYS A 44 -3.30 -8.26 8.28
N GLN A 45 -2.01 -8.61 8.28
CA GLN A 45 -0.92 -7.67 8.56
C GLN A 45 -0.87 -6.58 7.49
N ILE A 46 -1.00 -6.95 6.21
CA ILE A 46 -1.03 -5.99 5.10
C ILE A 46 -2.21 -5.03 5.24
N ALA A 47 -3.41 -5.52 5.53
CA ALA A 47 -4.58 -4.68 5.75
C ALA A 47 -4.37 -3.65 6.87
N TYR A 48 -3.77 -4.08 7.98
CA TYR A 48 -3.45 -3.21 9.10
C TYR A 48 -2.42 -2.15 8.71
N ASP A 49 -1.31 -2.56 8.10
CA ASP A 49 -0.21 -1.70 7.73
C ASP A 49 -0.60 -0.71 6.62
N LEU A 50 -1.41 -1.09 5.65
CA LEU A 50 -2.00 -0.16 4.68
C LEU A 50 -2.84 0.92 5.37
N GLY A 51 -3.58 0.54 6.42
CA GLY A 51 -4.27 1.49 7.28
C GLY A 51 -3.31 2.48 7.96
N VAL A 52 -2.14 2.04 8.40
CA VAL A 52 -1.11 2.91 8.98
C VAL A 52 -0.51 3.82 7.91
N ILE A 53 -0.11 3.26 6.76
CA ILE A 53 0.53 3.96 5.64
C ILE A 53 -0.30 5.16 5.18
N ILE A 54 -1.62 5.01 5.00
CA ILE A 54 -2.48 6.13 4.58
C ILE A 54 -2.62 7.25 5.61
N ARG A 55 -2.30 6.98 6.89
CA ARG A 55 -2.32 7.98 7.97
C ARG A 55 -0.94 8.59 8.23
N THR A 56 0.11 8.01 7.64
CA THR A 56 1.46 8.53 7.73
C THR A 56 1.66 9.59 6.65
N LYS A 57 2.07 10.79 7.06
CA LYS A 57 2.38 11.89 6.13
C LYS A 57 3.53 11.51 5.19
N GLY A 58 3.50 12.05 3.98
CA GLY A 58 4.56 11.87 2.98
C GLY A 58 4.53 10.56 2.20
N THR A 59 3.63 9.61 2.52
CA THR A 59 3.57 8.32 1.79
C THR A 59 2.93 8.44 0.41
N GLY A 60 2.14 9.48 0.17
CA GLY A 60 1.40 9.67 -1.08
C GLY A 60 0.33 8.61 -1.36
N VAL A 61 0.00 7.74 -0.38
CA VAL A 61 -1.01 6.69 -0.55
C VAL A 61 -2.33 7.12 0.08
N TYR A 62 -3.41 6.94 -0.67
CA TYR A 62 -4.78 7.07 -0.17
C TYR A 62 -5.61 5.86 -0.60
N SER A 63 -6.81 5.74 -0.02
CA SER A 63 -7.72 4.65 -0.36
C SER A 63 -8.98 5.15 -1.06
N MET A 64 -9.46 4.40 -2.05
CA MET A 64 -10.71 4.68 -2.75
C MET A 64 -11.61 3.45 -2.73
N LYS A 65 -12.91 3.65 -2.55
CA LYS A 65 -13.93 2.59 -2.66
C LYS A 65 -15.06 3.08 -3.55
N LEU A 66 -15.36 2.32 -4.60
CA LEU A 66 -16.44 2.63 -5.54
C LEU A 66 -17.55 1.58 -5.40
N GLY A 67 -18.68 1.97 -4.81
CA GLY A 67 -19.82 1.08 -4.59
C GLY A 67 -19.49 -0.14 -3.73
N SER A 68 -19.84 -1.33 -4.22
CA SER A 68 -19.59 -2.62 -3.57
C SER A 68 -18.19 -3.18 -3.81
N ASN A 69 -17.36 -2.51 -4.62
CA ASN A 69 -16.02 -3.00 -4.92
C ASN A 69 -15.11 -3.02 -3.69
N PRO A 70 -14.07 -3.88 -3.68
CA PRO A 70 -13.01 -3.81 -2.69
C PRO A 70 -12.40 -2.41 -2.59
N LYS A 71 -11.89 -2.08 -1.41
CA LYS A 71 -11.09 -0.87 -1.21
C LYS A 71 -9.79 -1.03 -1.99
N ASN A 72 -9.48 -0.03 -2.82
CA ASN A 72 -8.25 0.05 -3.59
C ASN A 72 -7.31 1.08 -2.97
N TRP A 73 -6.01 0.86 -3.16
CA TRP A 73 -4.92 1.68 -2.64
C TRP A 73 -4.23 2.38 -3.79
N ILE A 74 -4.26 3.70 -3.78
CA ILE A 74 -3.78 4.54 -4.89
C ILE A 74 -2.60 5.35 -4.40
N TYR A 75 -1.55 5.36 -5.20
CA TYR A 75 -0.38 6.20 -4.97
C TYR A 75 -0.42 7.41 -5.91
N GLN A 76 -0.20 8.60 -5.35
CA GLN A 76 -0.01 9.84 -6.08
C GLN A 76 1.29 10.49 -5.65
N GLU A 77 2.24 10.60 -6.59
CA GLU A 77 3.57 11.15 -6.33
C GLU A 77 3.52 12.61 -5.86
N SER A 78 2.58 13.42 -6.36
CA SER A 78 2.38 14.80 -5.91
C SER A 78 1.90 14.93 -4.46
N MET A 79 1.45 13.84 -3.84
CA MET A 79 1.06 13.77 -2.43
C MET A 79 2.16 13.14 -1.55
N ALA A 80 3.24 12.65 -2.17
CA ALA A 80 4.40 12.17 -1.44
C ALA A 80 5.29 13.37 -1.05
N GLU A 81 5.87 13.30 0.13
CA GLU A 81 6.94 14.21 0.55
C GLU A 81 8.25 13.41 0.38
N GLU A 82 9.35 14.06 -0.02
CA GLU A 82 10.67 13.40 0.03
C GLU A 82 10.92 12.96 1.48
N VAL A 83 11.00 11.63 1.68
CA VAL A 83 11.20 11.01 3.01
C VAL A 83 12.67 10.93 3.35
#